data_AF-A0A077NT58-F1
#
_entry.id   AF-A0A077NT58-F1
#
_cell.length_a   1.000
_cell.length_b   1.000
_cell.length_c   1.000
_cell.angle_alpha   90.00
_cell.angle_beta   90.00
_cell.angle_gamma   90.00
#
_symmetry.space_group_name_H-M   'P 1'
#
loop_
_entity.id
_entity.type
_entity.pdbx_description
1 polymer ?
#
loop_
_entity_poly.entity_id
_entity_poly.type
_entity_poly.pdbx_seq_one_letter_code
_entity_poly.pdbx_strand_id
1 'polypeptide(L)'
;MDRLLNPKTGDYTGTRTDSLENAVYLRLMTPLSSYWADPALGSRLHELTREKDVSRIYVLARQYAEQALQPLLEDGRASSVRVRVHRDQHKRALLWIEITDAAEQTHLFKHSVRIA
;
A
#
# COMPACT_ATOMS: atom_id res chain seq x y z
N MET A 1 -2.14 1.33 -20.17
CA MET A 1 -3.56 1.24 -19.80
C MET A 1 -3.91 -0.11 -19.24
N ASP A 2 -4.03 -0.19 -17.92
CA ASP A 2 -4.48 -1.37 -17.20
C ASP A 2 -5.92 -1.20 -16.72
N ARG A 3 -6.60 -2.31 -16.39
CA ARG A 3 -7.92 -2.24 -15.75
C ARG A 3 -7.75 -1.84 -14.28
N LEU A 4 -8.45 -0.81 -13.84
CA LEU A 4 -8.35 -0.31 -12.47
C LEU A 4 -8.92 -1.34 -11.49
N LEU A 5 -8.15 -1.64 -10.45
CA LEU A 5 -8.56 -2.47 -9.33
C LEU A 5 -9.22 -1.62 -8.25
N ASN A 6 -10.28 -2.15 -7.65
CA ASN A 6 -10.90 -1.56 -6.48
C ASN A 6 -10.16 -2.01 -5.23
N PRO A 7 -9.47 -1.12 -4.49
CA PRO A 7 -8.68 -1.52 -3.32
C PRO A 7 -9.50 -2.11 -2.17
N LYS A 8 -10.83 -1.90 -2.16
CA LYS A 8 -11.74 -2.40 -1.13
C LYS A 8 -12.25 -3.81 -1.42
N THR A 9 -12.49 -4.14 -2.69
CA THR A 9 -13.06 -5.44 -3.08
C THR A 9 -12.05 -6.39 -3.70
N GLY A 10 -10.98 -5.86 -4.31
CA GLY A 10 -10.02 -6.63 -5.11
C GLY A 10 -10.47 -6.91 -6.55
N ASP A 11 -11.71 -6.52 -6.90
CA ASP A 11 -12.25 -6.67 -8.25
C ASP A 11 -11.91 -5.48 -9.16
N TYR A 12 -12.14 -5.64 -10.45
CA TYR A 12 -12.05 -4.53 -11.40
C TYR A 12 -13.20 -3.54 -11.23
N THR A 13 -12.91 -2.24 -11.32
CA THR A 13 -13.93 -1.17 -11.31
C THR A 13 -14.67 -1.04 -12.65
N GLY A 14 -14.19 -1.70 -13.71
CA GLY A 14 -14.68 -1.53 -15.08
C GLY A 14 -14.08 -0.34 -15.82
N THR A 15 -13.29 0.50 -15.15
CA THR A 15 -12.55 1.61 -15.76
C THR A 15 -11.09 1.24 -15.99
N ARG A 16 -10.40 2.05 -16.80
CA ARG A 16 -8.95 1.94 -17.00
C ARG A 16 -8.23 3.01 -16.19
N THR A 17 -7.01 2.71 -15.79
CA THR A 17 -6.11 3.67 -15.15
C THR A 17 -4.75 3.61 -15.81
N ASP A 18 -4.11 4.77 -15.91
CA ASP A 18 -2.69 4.91 -16.23
C ASP A 18 -1.89 5.38 -15.00
N SER A 19 -2.55 5.43 -13.83
CA SER A 19 -1.94 5.85 -12.56
C SER A 19 -1.18 4.70 -11.88
N LEU A 20 -0.51 5.02 -10.77
CA LEU A 20 0.17 4.04 -9.91
C LEU A 20 -0.78 3.26 -8.98
N GLU A 21 -2.09 3.48 -9.04
CA GLU A 21 -3.10 2.86 -8.16
C GLU A 21 -2.95 1.35 -8.04
N ASN A 22 -2.91 0.66 -9.18
CA ASN A 22 -2.80 -0.80 -9.21
C ASN A 22 -1.47 -1.26 -8.62
N ALA A 23 -0.38 -0.58 -8.93
CA ALA A 23 0.95 -0.93 -8.45
C ALA A 23 1.05 -0.77 -6.92
N VAL A 24 0.50 0.32 -6.38
CA VAL A 24 0.42 0.59 -4.95
C VAL A 24 -0.43 -0.46 -4.25
N TYR A 25 -1.62 -0.73 -4.78
CA TYR A 25 -2.53 -1.71 -4.20
C TYR A 25 -1.90 -3.11 -4.12
N LEU A 26 -1.33 -3.59 -5.22
CA LEU A 26 -0.69 -4.90 -5.29
C LEU A 26 0.49 -5.00 -4.32
N ARG A 27 1.37 -3.99 -4.26
CA ARG A 27 2.51 -3.97 -3.34
C ARG A 27 2.09 -4.00 -1.86
N LEU A 28 0.98 -3.35 -1.50
CA LEU A 28 0.49 -3.36 -0.11
C LEU A 28 -0.24 -4.66 0.25
N MET A 29 -1.08 -5.17 -0.66
CA MET A 29 -1.92 -6.35 -0.41
C MET A 29 -1.13 -7.66 -0.44
N THR A 30 -0.18 -7.79 -1.37
CA THR A 30 0.56 -9.03 -1.55
C THR A 30 1.51 -9.26 -0.37
N PRO A 31 1.50 -10.43 0.28
CA PRO A 31 2.50 -10.78 1.27
C PRO A 31 3.92 -10.75 0.69
N LEU A 32 4.87 -10.17 1.41
CA LEU A 32 6.28 -10.15 0.99
C LEU A 32 6.79 -11.58 0.73
N SER A 33 7.52 -11.78 -0.36
CA SER A 33 8.05 -13.08 -0.80
C SER A 33 7.02 -14.11 -1.24
N SER A 34 5.72 -13.77 -1.36
CA SER A 34 4.72 -14.71 -1.87
C SER A 34 4.55 -14.68 -3.39
N TYR A 35 4.98 -13.61 -4.05
CA TYR A 35 4.85 -13.47 -5.50
C TYR A 35 6.00 -14.20 -6.22
N TRP A 36 5.64 -15.17 -7.05
CA TRP A 36 6.61 -16.11 -7.64
C TRP A 36 7.61 -15.48 -8.61
N ALA A 37 7.22 -14.40 -9.29
CA ALA A 37 8.07 -13.75 -10.30
C ALA A 37 9.01 -12.69 -9.69
N ASP A 38 8.65 -12.13 -8.53
CA ASP A 38 9.45 -11.12 -7.83
C ASP A 38 9.27 -11.30 -6.31
N PRO A 39 10.23 -11.95 -5.63
CA PRO A 39 10.19 -12.15 -4.18
C PRO A 39 10.26 -10.85 -3.37
N ALA A 40 10.76 -9.75 -3.96
CA ALA A 40 10.81 -8.45 -3.29
C ALA A 40 9.46 -7.72 -3.37
N LEU A 41 8.52 -8.20 -4.18
CA LEU A 41 7.18 -7.64 -4.27
C LEU A 41 6.35 -8.01 -3.03
N GLY A 42 5.69 -6.99 -2.48
CA GLY A 42 4.71 -7.15 -1.42
C GLY A 42 5.08 -6.40 -0.14
N SER A 43 4.28 -6.64 0.90
CA SER A 43 4.43 -6.01 2.21
C SER A 43 4.33 -7.02 3.35
N ARG A 44 4.86 -6.60 4.50
CA ARG A 44 4.72 -7.32 5.77
C ARG A 44 3.47 -6.90 6.55
N LEU A 45 2.55 -6.15 5.93
CA LEU A 45 1.31 -5.68 6.57
C LEU A 45 0.42 -6.85 7.01
N HIS A 46 0.47 -7.97 6.29
CA HIS A 46 -0.26 -9.19 6.64
C HIS A 46 0.14 -9.76 8.01
N GLU A 47 1.39 -9.57 8.45
CA GLU A 47 1.88 -10.01 9.77
C GLU A 47 1.17 -9.27 10.91
N LEU A 48 0.78 -8.02 10.70
CA LEU A 48 0.13 -7.16 11.71
C LEU A 48 -1.29 -7.64 12.06
N THR A 49 -1.90 -8.48 11.23
CA THR A 49 -3.26 -9.00 11.44
C THR A 49 -3.42 -9.79 12.73
N ARG A 50 -2.31 -10.33 13.27
CA ARG A 50 -2.28 -11.12 14.51
C ARG A 50 -1.62 -10.38 15.67
N GLU A 51 -1.12 -9.17 15.42
CA GLU A 51 -0.42 -8.37 16.41
C GLU A 51 -1.40 -7.60 17.31
N LYS A 52 -1.01 -7.38 18.57
CA LYS A 52 -1.83 -6.63 19.52
C LYS A 52 -1.97 -5.17 19.10
N ASP A 53 -3.16 -4.60 19.29
CA ASP A 53 -3.41 -3.17 19.10
C ASP A 53 -2.66 -2.28 20.11
N VAL A 54 -1.39 -1.99 19.80
CA VAL A 54 -0.51 -1.08 20.54
C VAL A 54 0.16 -0.08 19.60
N SER A 55 0.56 1.08 20.12
CA SER A 55 1.12 2.20 19.34
C SER A 55 2.28 1.80 18.41
N ARG A 56 3.13 0.86 18.84
CA ARG A 56 4.25 0.35 18.04
C ARG A 56 3.79 -0.29 16.72
N ILE A 57 2.64 -0.95 16.69
CA ILE A 57 2.12 -1.61 15.49
C ILE A 57 1.77 -0.60 14.40
N TYR A 58 1.30 0.59 14.75
CA TYR A 58 1.01 1.65 13.78
C TYR A 58 2.28 2.24 13.17
N VAL A 59 3.37 2.29 13.95
CA VAL A 59 4.70 2.66 13.43
C VAL A 59 5.20 1.60 12.46
N LEU A 60 5.08 0.31 12.81
CA LEU A 60 5.43 -0.80 11.92
C LEU A 60 4.59 -0.80 10.64
N ALA A 61 3.28 -0.53 10.75
CA ALA A 61 2.40 -0.42 9.59
C ALA A 61 2.86 0.67 8.62
N ARG A 62 3.31 1.82 9.13
CA ARG A 62 3.90 2.88 8.31
C ARG A 62 5.17 2.39 7.61
N GLN A 63 6.11 1.83 8.38
CA GLN A 63 7.42 1.40 7.88
C GLN A 63 7.29 0.28 6.83
N TYR A 64 6.41 -0.69 7.06
CA TYR A 64 6.15 -1.77 6.12
C TYR A 64 5.51 -1.29 4.82
N ALA A 65 4.64 -0.28 4.89
CA ALA A 65 4.07 0.34 3.70
C ALA A 65 5.12 1.18 2.95
N GLU A 66 5.94 1.97 3.65
CA GLU A 66 7.06 2.72 3.06
C GLU A 66 8.04 1.77 2.35
N GLN A 67 8.43 0.67 3.01
CA GLN A 67 9.32 -0.33 2.43
C GLN A 67 8.71 -1.01 1.17
N ALA A 68 7.43 -1.36 1.21
CA ALA A 68 6.77 -2.00 0.07
C ALA A 68 6.67 -1.08 -1.16
N LEU A 69 6.59 0.24 -0.94
CA LEU A 69 6.48 1.26 -1.97
C LEU A 69 7.83 1.83 -2.43
N GLN A 70 8.90 1.61 -1.67
CA GLN A 70 10.25 2.07 -1.99
C GLN A 70 10.68 1.79 -3.43
N PRO A 71 10.40 0.61 -4.03
CA PRO A 71 10.84 0.36 -5.39
C PRO A 71 10.16 1.23 -6.45
N LEU A 72 9.00 1.87 -6.15
CA LEU A 72 8.38 2.86 -7.04
C LEU A 72 9.20 4.16 -7.13
N LEU A 73 10.01 4.45 -6.11
CA LEU A 73 10.97 5.56 -6.15
C LEU A 73 12.24 5.13 -6.91
N GLU A 74 12.70 3.90 -6.68
CA GLU A 74 13.93 3.36 -7.28
C GLU A 74 13.79 3.14 -8.80
N ASP A 75 12.61 2.73 -9.27
CA ASP A 75 12.32 2.56 -10.69
C ASP A 75 11.93 3.87 -11.41
N GLY A 76 11.86 4.99 -10.66
CA GLY A 76 11.55 6.32 -11.19
C GLY A 76 10.09 6.55 -11.54
N ARG A 77 9.17 5.64 -11.19
CA ARG A 77 7.73 5.81 -11.47
C ARG A 77 7.09 6.85 -10.55
N ALA A 78 7.59 6.97 -9.33
CA ALA A 78 7.22 7.98 -8.35
C ALA A 78 8.41 8.88 -8.03
N SER A 79 8.13 10.17 -7.86
CA SER A 79 9.09 11.17 -7.39
C SER A 79 9.05 11.34 -5.87
N SER A 80 7.89 11.08 -5.25
CA SER A 80 7.76 11.11 -3.79
C SER A 80 6.70 10.12 -3.28
N VAL A 81 6.93 9.57 -2.09
CA VAL A 81 5.96 8.73 -1.37
C VAL A 81 5.92 9.18 0.09
N ARG A 82 4.73 9.46 0.60
CA ARG A 82 4.48 9.79 2.01
C ARG A 82 3.38 8.91 2.56
N VAL A 83 3.67 8.23 3.67
CA VAL A 83 2.69 7.37 4.36
C VAL A 83 2.35 7.95 5.73
N ARG A 84 1.06 8.19 5.96
CA ARG A 84 0.51 8.54 7.27
C ARG A 84 -0.36 7.40 7.78
N VAL A 85 -0.32 7.14 9.07
CA VAL A 85 -1.08 6.06 9.69
C VAL A 85 -2.00 6.64 10.74
N HIS A 86 -3.28 6.28 10.64
CA HIS A 86 -4.30 6.64 11.63
C HIS A 86 -4.80 5.37 12.30
N ARG A 87 -5.01 5.48 13.61
CA ARG A 87 -5.69 4.44 14.39
C ARG A 87 -7.19 4.61 14.24
N ASP A 88 -7.86 3.54 13.84
CA ASP A 88 -9.32 3.46 13.88
C ASP A 88 -9.78 2.77 15.17
N GLN A 89 -11.00 3.09 15.63
CA GLN A 89 -11.63 2.49 16.81
C GLN A 89 -11.93 0.99 16.61
N HIS A 90 -11.88 0.50 15.38
CA HIS A 90 -12.21 -0.88 15.00
C HIS A 90 -10.99 -1.79 14.79
N LYS A 91 -9.89 -1.57 15.53
CA LYS A 91 -8.64 -2.35 15.43
C LYS A 91 -8.10 -2.40 14.00
N ARG A 92 -7.99 -1.23 13.38
CA ARG A 92 -7.46 -1.08 12.03
C ARG A 92 -6.42 0.04 11.99
N ALA A 93 -5.33 -0.21 11.28
CA ALA A 93 -4.45 0.85 10.81
C ALA A 93 -4.97 1.35 9.47
N LEU A 94 -5.32 2.63 9.40
CA LEU A 94 -5.69 3.32 8.17
C LEU A 94 -4.47 4.04 7.62
N LEU A 95 -3.91 3.50 6.53
CA LEU A 95 -2.79 4.07 5.80
C LEU A 95 -3.32 5.09 4.80
N TRP A 96 -2.85 6.33 4.90
CA TRP A 96 -3.08 7.40 3.95
C TRP A 96 -1.78 7.66 3.23
N ILE A 97 -1.77 7.38 1.94
CA ILE A 97 -0.58 7.31 1.13
C ILE A 97 -0.70 8.38 0.06
N GLU A 98 0.25 9.31 0.06
CA GLU A 98 0.37 10.39 -0.90
C GLU A 98 1.57 10.06 -1.79
N ILE A 99 1.33 9.95 -3.09
CA ILE A 99 2.37 9.63 -4.08
C ILE A 99 2.35 10.67 -5.17
N THR A 100 3.52 11.25 -5.44
CA THR A 100 3.73 12.09 -6.61
C THR A 100 4.35 11.22 -7.70
N ASP A 101 3.71 11.12 -8.85
CA ASP A 101 4.24 10.37 -9.99
C ASP A 101 5.36 11.13 -10.71
N ALA A 102 5.93 10.51 -11.75
CA ALA A 102 6.96 11.13 -12.60
C ALA A 102 6.44 12.31 -13.44
N ALA A 103 5.12 12.46 -13.58
CA ALA A 103 4.47 13.59 -14.25
C ALA A 103 4.07 14.71 -13.28
N GLU A 104 4.61 14.69 -12.05
CA GLU A 104 4.35 15.63 -10.96
C GLU A 104 2.89 15.67 -10.49
N GLN A 105 2.09 14.65 -10.81
CA GLN A 105 0.72 14.54 -10.33
C GLN A 105 0.69 13.82 -8.98
N THR A 106 -0.02 14.41 -8.03
CA THR A 106 -0.16 13.84 -6.68
C THR A 106 -1.45 13.03 -6.58
N HIS A 107 -1.30 11.77 -6.20
CA HIS A 107 -2.39 10.81 -6.02
C HIS A 107 -2.49 10.41 -4.55
N LEU A 108 -3.73 10.30 -4.07
CA LEU A 108 -4.03 9.95 -2.67
C LEU A 108 -4.69 8.58 -2.60
N PHE A 109 -4.03 7.66 -1.90
CA PHE A 109 -4.51 6.29 -1.70
C PHE A 109 -4.83 6.03 -0.23
N LYS A 110 -5.87 5.22 -0.01
CA LYS A 110 -6.25 4.75 1.32
C LYS A 110 -6.19 3.23 1.35
N HIS A 111 -5.51 2.68 2.33
CA HIS A 111 -5.41 1.25 2.57
C HIS A 111 -5.69 0.94 4.04
N SER A 112 -6.46 -0.10 4.32
CA SER A 112 -6.81 -0.49 5.69
C SER A 112 -6.21 -1.83 6.04
N VAL A 113 -5.49 -1.91 7.16
CA VAL A 113 -4.89 -3.14 7.66
C VAL A 113 -5.57 -3.51 8.97
N ARG A 114 -5.99 -4.77 9.10
CA ARG A 114 -6.58 -5.27 10.35
C ARG A 114 -5.47 -5.52 11.38
N ILE A 115 -5.78 -5.29 12.65
CA ILE A 115 -4.93 -5.56 13.82
C ILE A 115 -5.76 -6.41 14.81
N ALA A 116 -5.12 -7.20 15.68
CA ALA A 116 -5.79 -8.10 16.62
C ALA A 116 -6.22 -7.44 17.93
#